data_AF-L8JW23-F1
#
_entry.id   AF-L8JW23-F1
#
_cell.length_a   1.000
_cell.length_b   1.000
_cell.length_c   1.000
_cell.angle_alpha   90.00
_cell.angle_beta   90.00
_cell.angle_gamma   90.00
#
_symmetry.space_group_name_H-M   'P 1'
#
loop_
_entity.id
_entity.type
_entity.pdbx_description
1 polymer ?
#
loop_
_entity_poly.entity_id
_entity_poly.type
_entity_poly.pdbx_seq_one_letter_code
_entity_poly.pdbx_strand_id
1 'polypeptide(L)' 'MFYLDELIKSESTGTVTELAEKLNISKRHVYNYLNIFNEIGRINRYDESKRSFVYENL' A
#
# COMPACT_ATOMS: atom_id res chain seq x y z
N MET A 1 -3.80 10.59 2.14
CA MET A 1 -2.48 10.37 1.51
C MET A 1 -1.43 9.96 2.54
N PHE A 2 -1.29 10.66 3.68
CA PHE A 2 -0.33 10.29 4.75
C PHE A 2 -0.59 8.92 5.40
N TYR A 3 -1.85 8.54 5.63
CA TYR A 3 -2.15 7.30 6.35
C TYR A 3 -1.75 6.01 5.58
N LEU A 4 -1.87 5.99 4.24
CA LEU A 4 -1.39 4.85 3.44
C LEU A 4 0.15 4.75 3.46
N ASP A 5 0.84 5.89 3.40
CA ASP A 5 2.31 5.97 3.49
C ASP A 5 2.80 5.42 4.84
N GLU A 6 2.11 5.75 5.95
CA GLU A 6 2.39 5.18 7.27
C GLU A 6 2.13 3.67 7.34
N LEU A 7 1.02 3.18 6.77
CA LEU A 7 0.73 1.75 6.73
C LEU A 7 1.77 0.97 5.92
N ILE A 8 2.30 1.53 4.84
CA ILE A 8 3.35 0.91 4.04
C ILE A 8 4.68 0.91 4.80
N LYS A 9 5.06 2.06 5.42
CA LYS A 9 6.29 2.18 6.22
C LYS A 9 6.31 1.26 7.44
N SER A 10 5.15 1.10 8.07
CA SER A 10 4.97 0.19 9.21
C SER A 10 4.68 -1.25 8.78
N GLU A 11 4.74 -1.54 7.48
CA GLU A 11 4.52 -2.88 6.91
C GLU A 11 3.20 -3.52 7.38
N SER A 12 2.18 -2.68 7.54
CA SER A 12 0.89 -3.01 8.16
C SER A 12 -0.28 -2.82 7.20
N THR A 13 -0.05 -2.85 5.88
CA THR A 13 -1.14 -2.66 4.91
C THR A 13 -2.11 -3.84 4.89
N GLY A 14 -1.61 -5.07 5.03
CA GLY A 14 -2.39 -6.26 4.67
C GLY A 14 -2.52 -6.39 3.15
N THR A 15 -3.46 -7.23 2.73
CA THR A 15 -3.90 -7.37 1.34
C THR A 15 -4.64 -6.12 0.84
N VAL A 16 -4.85 -6.01 -0.47
CA VAL A 16 -5.67 -4.92 -1.07
C VAL A 16 -7.07 -4.85 -0.47
N THR A 17 -7.68 -6.00 -0.15
CA THR A 17 -9.02 -6.05 0.44
C THR A 17 -9.00 -5.51 1.86
N GLU A 18 -8.06 -5.98 2.69
CA GLU A 18 -7.91 -5.50 4.08
C GLU A 18 -7.53 -4.00 4.11
N LEU A 19 -6.71 -3.55 3.16
CA LEU A 19 -6.33 -2.15 3.05
C LEU A 19 -7.52 -1.27 2.61
N ALA A 20 -8.36 -1.75 1.69
CA ALA A 20 -9.59 -1.07 1.28
C ALA A 20 -10.55 -0.90 2.47
N GLU A 21 -10.71 -1.94 3.29
CA GLU A 21 -11.51 -1.91 4.52
C GLU A 21 -10.95 -0.92 5.55
N LYS A 22 -9.63 -0.98 5.84
CA LYS A 22 -8.94 -0.04 6.76
C LYS A 22 -9.09 1.41 6.34
N LEU A 23 -9.03 1.68 5.04
CA LEU A 23 -9.13 3.02 4.47
C LEU A 23 -10.58 3.44 4.20
N ASN A 24 -11.55 2.55 4.36
CA ASN A 24 -12.96 2.73 3.99
C ASN A 24 -13.13 3.26 2.54
N ILE A 25 -12.42 2.66 1.60
CA ILE A 25 -12.47 2.98 0.16
C ILE A 25 -12.63 1.72 -0.67
N SER A 26 -12.93 1.89 -1.96
CA SER A 26 -12.98 0.75 -2.89
C SER A 26 -11.59 0.20 -3.19
N LYS A 27 -11.49 -1.09 -3.50
CA LYS A 27 -10.24 -1.72 -3.98
C LYS A 27 -9.65 -0.99 -5.18
N ARG A 28 -10.49 -0.45 -6.07
CA ARG A 28 -10.06 0.37 -7.21
C ARG A 28 -9.31 1.63 -6.75
N HIS A 29 -9.80 2.32 -5.73
CA HIS A 29 -9.09 3.46 -5.16
C HIS A 29 -7.76 3.05 -4.52
N VAL A 30 -7.69 1.89 -3.86
CA VAL A 30 -6.42 1.35 -3.36
C VAL A 30 -5.42 1.16 -4.49
N TYR A 31 -5.81 0.45 -5.57
CA TYR A 31 -4.94 0.27 -6.73
C TYR A 31 -4.51 1.58 -7.37
N ASN A 32 -5.42 2.57 -7.48
CA ASN A 32 -5.05 3.90 -7.98
C ASN A 32 -3.97 4.54 -7.11
N TYR A 33 -4.07 4.47 -5.79
CA TYR A 33 -3.02 4.97 -4.91
C TYR A 33 -1.72 4.20 -5.08
N LEU A 34 -1.76 2.87 -5.05
CA LEU A 34 -0.57 2.03 -5.24
C LEU A 34 0.14 2.35 -6.56
N ASN A 35 -0.61 2.57 -7.65
CA ASN A 35 -0.07 2.98 -8.93
C ASN A 35 0.59 4.36 -8.86
N ILE A 36 -0.04 5.36 -8.24
CA ILE A 36 0.57 6.68 -8.04
C ILE A 36 1.88 6.56 -7.27
N PHE A 37 1.92 5.72 -6.23
CA PHE A 37 3.14 5.49 -5.45
C PHE A 37 4.22 4.72 -6.23
N ASN A 38 3.85 3.81 -7.13
CA ASN A 38 4.78 3.15 -8.05
C ASN A 38 5.34 4.15 -9.07
N GLU A 39 4.50 5.04 -9.61
CA GLU A 39 4.91 6.06 -10.59
C GLU A 39 5.92 7.06 -10.02
N ILE A 40 5.83 7.37 -8.72
CA ILE A 40 6.81 8.22 -8.02
C ILE A 40 7.99 7.41 -7.43
N GLY A 41 8.11 6.12 -7.77
CA GLY A 41 9.24 5.27 -7.40
C GLY A 41 9.30 4.90 -5.91
N ARG A 42 8.17 4.92 -5.20
CA ARG A 42 8.12 4.64 -3.76
C ARG A 42 7.72 3.19 -3.49
N ILE A 43 6.56 2.72 -3.96
CA ILE A 43 6.15 1.30 -3.87
C ILE A 43 6.74 0.55 -5.06
N ASN A 44 7.06 -0.72 -4.85
CA ASN A 44 7.56 -1.59 -5.91
C ASN A 44 6.90 -2.97 -5.92
N ARG A 45 6.43 -3.49 -4.77
CA ARG A 45 5.79 -4.81 -4.69
C ARG A 45 4.97 -5.05 -3.42
N TYR A 46 4.18 -6.11 -3.46
CA TYR A 46 3.62 -6.76 -2.28
C TYR A 46 4.60 -7.84 -1.78
N ASP A 47 4.90 -7.84 -0.48
CA ASP A 47 5.72 -8.86 0.18
C ASP A 47 4.80 -9.86 0.91
N GLU A 48 4.79 -11.11 0.45
CA GLU A 48 3.93 -12.15 1.01
C GLU A 48 4.32 -12.52 2.45
N SER A 49 5.62 -12.50 2.78
CA SER A 49 6.11 -12.85 4.11
C SER A 49 5.66 -11.84 5.16
N LYS A 50 5.65 -10.56 4.77
CA LYS A 50 5.20 -9.43 5.60
C LYS A 50 3.69 -9.20 5.51
N ARG A 51 3.02 -9.83 4.54
CA ARG A 51 1.64 -9.54 4.15
C ARG A 51 1.38 -8.04 4.00
N SER A 52 2.31 -7.33 3.35
CA SER A 52 2.23 -5.88 3.21
C SER A 52 2.83 -5.40 1.90
N PHE A 53 2.34 -4.27 1.40
CA PHE A 53 3.07 -3.48 0.43
C PHE A 53 4.31 -2.89 1.08
N VAL A 54 5.41 -2.87 0.34
CA VAL A 54 6.71 -2.39 0.80
C VAL A 54 7.28 -1.38 -0.19
N TYR A 55 8.15 -0.51 0.32
CA TYR A 55 8.97 0.37 -0.49
C TYR A 55 10.29 -0.32 -0.84
N GLU A 56 10.81 -0.13 -2.07
CA GLU A 56 12.08 -0.75 -2.49
C GLU A 56 13.29 -0.10 -1.83
N ASN A 57 13.21 1.21 -1.62
CA ASN A 57 14.31 2.07 -1.20
C ASN A 57 13.87 2.90 0.01
N LEU A 58 13.77 2.27 1.18
CA LEU A 58 13.65 2.99 2.45
C LEU A 58 15.03 3.34 2.99
#